data_AF-A0AA39L143-F1
#
_entry.id   AF-A0AA39L143-F1
#
_cell.length_a   1.000
_cell.length_b   1.000
_cell.length_c   1.000
_cell.angle_alpha   90.00
_cell.angle_beta   90.00
_cell.angle_gamma   90.00
#
_symmetry.space_group_name_H-M   'P 1'
#
loop_
_entity.id
_entity.type
_entity.pdbx_description
1 polymer ?
#
loop_
_entity_poly.entity_id
_entity_poly.type
_entity_poly.pdbx_seq_one_letter_code
_entity_poly.pdbx_strand_id
1 'polypeptide(L)'
;MANIAAQRIKREFKEVIKSEEVAKCAIRVELVNDSFTELKGEIAGPPDTPYEGGNFVLEIKVPETYPFNPPKVRFITKIWHPNISSVTGAICLDILKDQWAAAMTLRTVLLSLQALLSAAEPDDPQDAVVAKQYKEHPEMFRQTAKHWTSVYAGGPAKMPELNDKIRRLTDMGIEEHNARVALSSYNWDLERATEQLFS
;
A
#
# COMPACT_ATOMS: atom_id res chain seq x y z
N MET A 1 -23.15 7.77 -13.74
CA MET A 1 -23.12 6.37 -13.26
C MET A 1 -24.39 5.62 -13.65
N ALA A 2 -24.26 4.54 -14.42
CA ALA A 2 -25.39 3.68 -14.82
C ALA A 2 -26.03 2.96 -13.62
N ASN A 3 -27.34 2.66 -13.71
CA ASN A 3 -28.14 2.03 -12.64
C ASN A 3 -27.51 0.71 -12.12
N ILE A 4 -26.89 -0.07 -13.02
CA ILE A 4 -26.26 -1.37 -12.70
C ILE A 4 -25.04 -1.20 -11.79
N ALA A 5 -24.14 -0.25 -12.08
CA ALA A 5 -22.93 -0.01 -11.30
C ALA A 5 -23.29 0.41 -9.86
N ALA A 6 -24.22 1.36 -9.71
CA ALA A 6 -24.65 1.86 -8.40
C ALA A 6 -25.33 0.75 -7.56
N GLN A 7 -26.22 -0.05 -8.17
CA GLN A 7 -26.85 -1.17 -7.48
C GLN A 7 -25.82 -2.21 -7.02
N ARG A 8 -24.83 -2.49 -7.86
CA ARG A 8 -23.79 -3.46 -7.55
C ARG A 8 -22.85 -2.99 -6.44
N ILE A 9 -22.37 -1.75 -6.49
CA ILE A 9 -21.55 -1.19 -5.41
C ILE A 9 -22.34 -1.15 -4.10
N LYS A 10 -23.64 -0.77 -4.11
CA LYS A 10 -24.48 -0.82 -2.91
C LYS A 10 -24.56 -2.22 -2.30
N ARG A 11 -24.62 -3.26 -3.13
CA ARG A 11 -24.62 -4.65 -2.68
C ARG A 11 -23.26 -5.04 -2.08
N GLU A 12 -22.18 -4.77 -2.79
CA GLU A 12 -20.82 -5.12 -2.36
C GLU A 12 -20.37 -4.34 -1.12
N PHE A 13 -20.78 -3.08 -0.99
CA PHE A 13 -20.56 -2.27 0.21
C PHE A 13 -21.24 -2.89 1.43
N LYS A 14 -22.51 -3.33 1.28
CA LYS A 14 -23.23 -4.05 2.34
C LYS A 14 -22.60 -5.41 2.64
N GLU A 15 -22.06 -6.10 1.63
CA GLU A 15 -21.35 -7.36 1.79
C GLU A 15 -20.11 -7.17 2.64
N VAL A 16 -19.27 -6.18 2.33
CA VAL A 16 -18.07 -5.86 3.13
C VAL A 16 -18.47 -5.53 4.57
N ILE A 17 -19.40 -4.59 4.79
CA ILE A 17 -19.82 -4.18 6.15
C ILE A 17 -20.32 -5.37 7.00
N LYS A 18 -20.98 -6.34 6.38
CA LYS A 18 -21.52 -7.53 7.07
C LYS A 18 -20.53 -8.68 7.17
N SER A 19 -19.35 -8.56 6.56
CA SER A 19 -18.41 -9.67 6.48
C SER A 19 -17.68 -9.87 7.81
N GLU A 20 -17.35 -11.12 8.12
CA GLU A 20 -16.60 -11.46 9.34
C GLU A 20 -15.20 -10.83 9.36
N GLU A 21 -14.65 -10.48 8.19
CA GLU A 21 -13.37 -9.78 8.09
C GLU A 21 -13.42 -8.35 8.62
N VAL A 22 -14.56 -7.66 8.50
CA VAL A 22 -14.78 -6.38 9.18
C VAL A 22 -14.84 -6.58 10.68
N ALA A 23 -15.47 -7.66 11.16
CA ALA A 23 -15.51 -7.99 12.58
C ALA A 23 -14.12 -8.28 13.16
N LYS A 24 -13.21 -8.85 12.35
CA LYS A 24 -11.78 -9.04 12.69
C LYS A 24 -10.91 -7.81 12.41
N CYS A 25 -11.51 -6.68 12.00
CA CYS A 25 -10.81 -5.45 11.60
C CYS A 25 -9.76 -5.64 10.48
N ALA A 26 -9.91 -6.68 9.66
CA ALA A 26 -8.95 -6.99 8.60
C ALA A 26 -9.12 -6.11 7.36
N ILE A 27 -10.36 -5.74 7.02
CA ILE A 27 -10.70 -4.86 5.90
C ILE A 27 -11.83 -3.90 6.30
N ARG A 28 -11.88 -2.71 5.71
CA ARG A 28 -13.00 -1.74 5.84
C ARG A 28 -13.22 -1.00 4.53
N VAL A 29 -14.44 -0.52 4.32
CA VAL A 29 -14.80 0.36 3.20
C VAL A 29 -15.73 1.46 3.71
N GLU A 30 -15.45 2.69 3.30
CA GLU A 30 -16.21 3.89 3.60
C GLU A 30 -16.59 4.59 2.29
N LEU A 31 -17.77 5.22 2.26
CA LEU A 31 -18.18 6.09 1.15
C LEU A 31 -17.48 7.44 1.27
N VAL A 32 -17.02 7.98 0.15
CA VAL A 32 -16.48 9.34 0.10
C VAL A 32 -17.56 10.25 -0.49
N ASN A 33 -17.90 11.34 0.21
CA ASN A 33 -18.92 12.31 -0.19
C ASN A 33 -20.29 11.70 -0.52
N ASP A 34 -20.68 10.61 0.17
CA ASP A 34 -21.92 9.85 -0.08
C ASP A 34 -22.09 9.36 -1.53
N SER A 35 -20.99 9.29 -2.30
CA SER A 35 -20.99 8.82 -3.68
C SER A 35 -20.50 7.38 -3.78
N PHE A 36 -21.09 6.62 -4.71
CA PHE A 36 -20.63 5.27 -5.05
C PHE A 36 -19.52 5.26 -6.12
N THR A 37 -19.08 6.44 -6.59
CA THR A 37 -17.96 6.57 -7.54
C THR A 37 -16.60 6.53 -6.85
N GLU A 38 -16.55 6.94 -5.58
CA GLU A 38 -15.32 7.09 -4.83
C GLU A 38 -15.51 6.52 -3.43
N LEU A 39 -14.63 5.61 -3.08
CA LEU A 39 -14.66 4.84 -1.85
C LEU A 39 -13.27 4.92 -1.22
N LYS A 40 -13.26 4.87 0.10
CA LYS A 40 -12.03 4.73 0.89
C LYS A 40 -11.99 3.30 1.42
N GLY A 41 -10.99 2.55 1.03
CA GLY A 41 -10.71 1.23 1.59
C GLY A 41 -9.69 1.33 2.72
N GLU A 42 -9.75 0.41 3.66
CA GLU A 42 -8.66 0.18 4.62
C GLU A 42 -8.38 -1.31 4.71
N ILE A 43 -7.10 -1.69 4.75
CA ILE A 43 -6.67 -3.07 4.98
C ILE A 43 -5.66 -3.11 6.12
N ALA A 44 -5.81 -4.08 7.01
CA ALA A 44 -4.82 -4.37 8.04
C ALA A 44 -3.64 -5.13 7.43
N GLY A 45 -2.42 -4.79 7.84
CA GLY A 45 -1.24 -5.54 7.48
C GLY A 45 -1.32 -6.98 8.00
N PRO A 46 -1.03 -7.99 7.15
CA PRO A 46 -1.13 -9.40 7.55
C PRO A 46 -0.15 -9.75 8.69
N PRO A 47 -0.49 -10.72 9.54
CA PRO A 47 0.42 -11.22 10.58
C PRO A 47 1.67 -11.86 9.94
N ASP A 48 2.78 -11.89 10.69
CA ASP A 48 4.05 -12.48 10.27
C ASP A 48 4.69 -11.80 9.04
N THR A 49 4.24 -10.59 8.71
CA THR A 49 4.79 -9.75 7.62
C THR A 49 5.42 -8.48 8.20
N PRO A 50 6.28 -7.76 7.46
CA PRO A 50 6.73 -6.43 7.89
C PRO A 50 5.60 -5.38 7.99
N TYR A 51 4.39 -5.71 7.55
CA TYR A 51 3.22 -4.83 7.56
C TYR A 51 2.33 -5.04 8.79
N GLU A 52 2.58 -6.09 9.58
CA GLU A 52 1.78 -6.46 10.74
C GLU A 52 1.55 -5.27 11.71
N GLY A 53 0.30 -5.13 12.14
CA GLY A 53 -0.14 -4.04 13.03
C GLY A 53 -0.30 -2.69 12.35
N GLY A 54 0.07 -2.54 11.08
CA GLY A 54 -0.23 -1.36 10.28
C GLY A 54 -1.65 -1.36 9.70
N ASN A 55 -2.23 -0.18 9.50
CA ASN A 55 -3.47 0.02 8.76
C ASN A 55 -3.21 0.85 7.49
N PHE A 56 -3.57 0.30 6.33
CA PHE A 56 -3.28 0.90 5.03
C PHE A 56 -4.54 1.41 4.38
N VAL A 57 -4.60 2.73 4.17
CA VAL A 57 -5.71 3.40 3.52
C VAL A 57 -5.54 3.36 2.01
N LEU A 58 -6.63 3.06 1.31
CA LEU A 58 -6.72 2.89 -0.13
C LEU A 58 -7.74 3.89 -0.69
N GLU A 59 -7.39 4.48 -1.84
CA GLU A 59 -8.32 5.20 -2.70
C GLU A 59 -8.91 4.20 -3.69
N ILE A 60 -10.23 4.14 -3.80
CA ILE A 60 -10.94 3.25 -4.71
C ILE A 60 -11.88 4.10 -5.57
N LYS A 61 -11.62 4.16 -6.87
CA LYS A 61 -12.46 4.85 -7.85
C LYS A 61 -13.17 3.85 -8.75
N VAL A 62 -14.51 3.89 -8.70
CA VAL A 62 -15.37 3.00 -9.45
C VAL A 62 -15.63 3.61 -10.84
N PRO A 63 -15.27 2.95 -11.94
CA PRO A 63 -15.56 3.44 -13.28
C PRO A 63 -17.05 3.33 -13.60
N GLU A 64 -17.53 4.12 -14.56
CA GLU A 64 -18.92 4.04 -15.02
C GLU A 64 -19.27 2.68 -15.66
N THR A 65 -18.25 1.98 -16.16
CA THR A 65 -18.36 0.65 -16.78
C THR A 65 -18.31 -0.50 -15.77
N TYR A 66 -18.27 -0.22 -14.46
CA TYR A 66 -18.35 -1.25 -13.43
C TYR A 66 -19.66 -2.05 -13.54
N PRO A 67 -19.65 -3.39 -13.43
CA PRO A 67 -18.55 -4.29 -13.05
C PRO A 67 -17.74 -4.86 -14.21
N PHE A 68 -17.89 -4.38 -15.44
CA PHE A 68 -17.18 -4.93 -16.60
C PHE A 68 -15.71 -4.51 -16.66
N ASN A 69 -15.35 -3.40 -16.01
CA ASN A 69 -13.98 -2.99 -15.77
C ASN A 69 -13.68 -2.92 -14.27
N PRO A 70 -12.41 -3.15 -13.86
CA PRO A 70 -12.01 -3.11 -12.46
C PRO A 70 -12.10 -1.69 -11.87
N PRO A 71 -12.24 -1.56 -10.55
CA PRO A 71 -12.04 -0.29 -9.88
C PRO A 71 -10.56 0.14 -10.00
N LYS A 72 -10.31 1.44 -10.06
CA LYS A 72 -8.95 1.97 -9.92
C LYS A 72 -8.62 2.06 -8.44
N VAL A 73 -7.59 1.34 -8.01
CA VAL A 73 -7.17 1.31 -6.61
C VAL A 73 -5.74 1.82 -6.47
N ARG A 74 -5.49 2.61 -5.42
CA ARG A 74 -4.17 3.17 -5.11
C ARG A 74 -3.99 3.27 -3.60
N PHE A 75 -2.80 2.99 -3.10
CA PHE A 75 -2.45 3.23 -1.70
C PHE A 75 -2.36 4.74 -1.42
N ILE A 76 -3.16 5.21 -0.46
CA ILE A 76 -3.01 6.54 0.12
C ILE A 76 -1.91 6.49 1.19
N THR A 77 -1.95 5.47 2.05
CA THR A 77 -0.89 5.21 3.02
C THR A 77 0.37 4.78 2.29
N LYS A 78 1.48 5.49 2.52
CA LYS A 78 2.77 5.15 1.92
C LYS A 78 3.26 3.80 2.42
N ILE A 79 3.81 3.00 1.51
CA ILE A 79 4.24 1.62 1.79
C ILE A 79 5.51 1.30 1.01
N TRP A 80 6.35 0.44 1.58
CA TRP A 80 7.56 -0.07 0.93
C TRP A 80 7.33 -1.52 0.51
N HIS A 81 6.89 -1.73 -0.73
CA HIS A 81 6.53 -3.06 -1.26
C HIS A 81 6.90 -3.19 -2.75
N PRO A 82 7.45 -4.32 -3.23
CA PRO A 82 7.90 -4.46 -4.64
C PRO A 82 6.81 -4.15 -5.68
N ASN A 83 5.57 -4.60 -5.44
CA ASN A 83 4.42 -4.40 -6.34
C ASN A 83 3.60 -3.13 -6.06
N ILE A 84 4.07 -2.22 -5.19
CA ILE A 84 3.39 -0.94 -4.91
C ILE A 84 4.40 0.20 -4.98
N SER A 85 4.10 1.23 -5.76
CA SER A 85 4.98 2.40 -5.90
C SER A 85 5.15 3.11 -4.55
N SER A 86 6.40 3.26 -4.10
CA SER A 86 6.75 3.98 -2.87
C SER A 86 6.42 5.47 -2.92
N VAL A 87 6.33 6.03 -4.13
CA VAL A 87 6.04 7.45 -4.39
C VAL A 87 4.55 7.70 -4.55
N THR A 88 3.87 6.93 -5.40
CA THR A 88 2.49 7.21 -5.83
C THR A 88 1.44 6.31 -5.17
N GLY A 89 1.84 5.15 -4.65
CA GLY A 89 0.92 4.11 -4.19
C GLY A 89 0.22 3.35 -5.32
N ALA A 90 0.63 3.54 -6.58
CA ALA A 90 0.14 2.73 -7.70
C ALA A 90 0.45 1.24 -7.45
N ILE A 91 -0.44 0.35 -7.90
CA ILE A 91 -0.39 -1.08 -7.61
C ILE A 91 -0.19 -1.85 -8.92
N CYS A 92 0.76 -2.78 -8.93
CA CYS A 92 0.85 -3.82 -9.95
C CYS A 92 0.16 -5.09 -9.43
N LEU A 93 -1.08 -5.31 -9.87
CA LEU A 93 -1.84 -6.52 -9.58
C LEU A 93 -2.71 -6.85 -10.80
N ASP A 94 -2.67 -8.10 -11.24
CA ASP A 94 -3.31 -8.63 -12.45
C ASP A 94 -4.85 -8.48 -12.44
N ILE A 95 -5.49 -8.70 -11.29
CA ILE A 95 -6.96 -8.54 -11.16
C ILE A 95 -7.42 -7.08 -11.31
N LEU A 96 -6.51 -6.10 -11.16
CA LEU A 96 -6.78 -4.69 -11.41
C LEU A 96 -6.46 -4.28 -12.86
N LYS A 97 -6.05 -5.24 -13.70
CA LYS A 97 -5.66 -5.08 -15.09
C LYS A 97 -6.47 -6.04 -15.98
N ASP A 98 -5.83 -7.08 -16.49
CA ASP A 98 -6.32 -8.00 -17.51
C ASP A 98 -7.01 -9.25 -16.94
N GLN A 99 -6.76 -9.60 -15.67
CA GLN A 99 -7.40 -10.75 -15.00
C GLN A 99 -8.68 -10.36 -14.25
N TRP A 100 -9.21 -9.16 -14.46
CA TRP A 100 -10.47 -8.73 -13.86
C TRP A 100 -11.63 -9.56 -14.38
N ALA A 101 -12.38 -10.18 -13.46
CA ALA A 101 -13.64 -10.82 -13.78
C ALA A 101 -14.81 -10.01 -13.20
N ALA A 102 -15.87 -9.82 -13.98
CA ALA A 102 -17.09 -9.16 -13.51
C ALA A 102 -17.81 -9.93 -12.38
N ALA A 103 -17.31 -11.07 -11.91
CA ALA A 103 -17.78 -11.76 -10.71
C ALA A 103 -17.07 -11.28 -9.43
N MET A 104 -15.91 -10.62 -9.55
CA MET A 104 -15.16 -10.07 -8.43
C MET A 104 -15.92 -8.93 -7.75
N THR A 105 -15.58 -8.68 -6.49
CA THR A 105 -16.21 -7.67 -5.64
C THR A 105 -15.17 -6.80 -4.95
N LEU A 106 -15.60 -5.69 -4.36
CA LEU A 106 -14.75 -4.88 -3.47
C LEU A 106 -14.08 -5.73 -2.36
N ARG A 107 -14.82 -6.70 -1.79
CA ARG A 107 -14.29 -7.62 -0.78
C ARG A 107 -13.12 -8.43 -1.33
N THR A 108 -13.29 -9.06 -2.50
CA THR A 108 -12.22 -9.88 -3.09
C THR A 108 -11.00 -9.03 -3.43
N VAL A 109 -11.19 -7.81 -3.94
CA VAL A 109 -10.07 -6.88 -4.22
C VAL A 109 -9.27 -6.56 -2.95
N LEU A 110 -9.94 -6.22 -1.84
CA LEU A 110 -9.25 -5.90 -0.59
C LEU A 110 -8.50 -7.10 -0.02
N LEU A 111 -9.09 -8.30 -0.09
CA LEU A 111 -8.44 -9.53 0.35
C LEU A 111 -7.25 -9.90 -0.54
N SER A 112 -7.34 -9.71 -1.86
CA SER A 112 -6.22 -9.91 -2.77
C SER A 112 -5.08 -8.93 -2.52
N LEU A 113 -5.37 -7.68 -2.16
CA LEU A 113 -4.34 -6.72 -1.76
C LEU A 113 -3.68 -7.13 -0.43
N GLN A 114 -4.44 -7.64 0.52
CA GLN A 114 -3.88 -8.18 1.75
C GLN A 114 -2.99 -9.41 1.49
N ALA A 115 -3.41 -10.31 0.59
CA ALA A 115 -2.61 -11.45 0.17
C ALA A 115 -1.31 -11.02 -0.55
N LEU A 116 -1.37 -9.97 -1.37
CA LEU A 116 -0.20 -9.38 -2.02
C LEU A 116 0.83 -8.90 -0.98
N LEU A 117 0.39 -8.30 0.13
CA LEU A 117 1.30 -7.91 1.22
C LEU A 117 1.98 -9.11 1.91
N SER A 118 1.37 -10.29 1.89
CA SER A 118 1.99 -11.52 2.40
C SER A 118 2.93 -12.18 1.39
N ALA A 119 2.66 -12.01 0.09
CA ALA A 119 3.38 -12.68 -1.00
C ALA A 119 3.65 -11.69 -2.14
N ALA A 120 4.78 -10.97 -2.04
CA ALA A 120 5.23 -10.07 -3.10
C ALA A 120 5.75 -10.86 -4.32
N GLU A 121 5.60 -10.27 -5.50
CA GLU A 121 6.10 -10.80 -6.77
C GLU A 121 7.20 -9.86 -7.33
N PRO A 122 8.46 -10.01 -6.90
CA PRO A 122 9.54 -9.08 -7.23
C PRO A 122 10.03 -9.17 -8.70
N ASP A 123 9.57 -10.16 -9.46
CA ASP A 123 9.94 -10.32 -10.87
C ASP A 123 8.99 -9.60 -11.85
N ASP A 124 7.80 -9.20 -11.38
CA ASP A 124 6.92 -8.20 -12.04
C ASP A 124 6.67 -6.98 -11.13
N PRO A 125 7.71 -6.17 -10.84
CA PRO A 125 7.62 -5.13 -9.84
C PRO A 125 6.94 -3.85 -10.34
N GLN A 126 6.29 -3.15 -9.41
CA GLN A 126 5.84 -1.77 -9.61
C GLN A 126 6.92 -0.76 -9.25
N ASP A 127 7.78 -1.11 -8.31
CA ASP A 127 8.88 -0.29 -7.82
C ASP A 127 10.20 -1.07 -7.90
N ALA A 128 11.02 -0.73 -8.89
CA ALA A 128 12.26 -1.44 -9.20
C ALA A 128 13.30 -1.33 -8.07
N VAL A 129 13.34 -0.20 -7.34
CA VAL A 129 14.28 0.00 -6.24
C VAL A 129 13.92 -0.90 -5.07
N VAL A 130 12.63 -0.93 -4.71
CA VAL A 130 12.13 -1.79 -3.65
C VAL A 130 12.31 -3.26 -4.01
N ALA A 131 12.00 -3.65 -5.24
CA ALA A 131 12.17 -5.03 -5.72
C ALA A 131 13.64 -5.47 -5.73
N LYS A 132 14.57 -4.58 -6.09
CA LYS A 132 16.00 -4.83 -6.01
C LYS A 132 16.44 -5.07 -4.57
N GLN A 133 16.02 -4.21 -3.64
CA GLN A 133 16.31 -4.39 -2.21
C GLN A 133 15.70 -5.69 -1.67
N TYR A 134 14.47 -6.02 -2.07
CA TYR A 134 13.80 -7.27 -1.70
C TYR A 134 14.62 -8.51 -2.09
N LYS A 135 15.13 -8.53 -3.33
CA LYS A 135 15.90 -9.66 -3.88
C LYS A 135 17.33 -9.75 -3.35
N GLU A 136 18.03 -8.62 -3.30
CA GLU A 136 19.46 -8.58 -2.97
C GLU A 136 19.73 -8.45 -1.47
N HIS A 137 18.83 -7.80 -0.73
CA HIS A 137 19.01 -7.46 0.69
C HIS A 137 17.73 -7.71 1.51
N PRO A 138 17.25 -8.96 1.61
CA PRO A 138 15.94 -9.29 2.18
C PRO A 138 15.75 -8.82 3.63
N GLU A 139 16.79 -8.87 4.46
CA GLU A 139 16.70 -8.37 5.84
C GLU A 139 16.60 -6.83 5.89
N MET A 140 17.34 -6.12 5.03
CA MET A 140 17.23 -4.66 4.91
C MET A 140 15.86 -4.25 4.39
N PHE A 141 15.31 -4.98 3.40
CA PHE A 141 13.94 -4.80 2.95
C PHE A 141 12.96 -4.95 4.11
N ARG A 142 13.08 -6.03 4.89
CA ARG A 142 12.17 -6.31 6.01
C ARG A 142 12.21 -5.20 7.07
N GLN A 143 13.39 -4.69 7.40
CA GLN A 143 13.55 -3.57 8.32
C GLN A 143 12.97 -2.28 7.75
N THR A 144 13.24 -1.98 6.49
CA THR A 144 12.73 -0.79 5.79
C THR A 144 11.20 -0.81 5.72
N ALA A 145 10.61 -1.95 5.33
CA ALA A 145 9.16 -2.12 5.27
C ALA A 145 8.51 -1.96 6.66
N LYS A 146 9.08 -2.57 7.71
CA LYS A 146 8.60 -2.37 9.11
C LYS A 146 8.68 -0.92 9.55
N HIS A 147 9.76 -0.22 9.21
CA HIS A 147 9.93 1.19 9.51
C HIS A 147 8.86 2.04 8.83
N TRP A 148 8.62 1.82 7.54
CA TRP A 148 7.56 2.51 6.79
C TRP A 148 6.18 2.21 7.36
N THR A 149 5.90 0.95 7.73
CA THR A 149 4.65 0.54 8.39
C THR A 149 4.47 1.30 9.71
N SER A 150 5.51 1.42 10.54
CA SER A 150 5.39 2.17 11.79
C SER A 150 5.07 3.64 11.57
N VAL A 151 5.80 4.29 10.65
CA VAL A 151 5.68 5.73 10.41
C VAL A 151 4.38 6.11 9.72
N TYR A 152 3.98 5.36 8.68
CA TYR A 152 2.85 5.75 7.83
C TYR A 152 1.56 5.00 8.12
N ALA A 153 1.65 3.79 8.67
CA ALA A 153 0.50 2.91 8.89
C ALA A 153 0.23 2.65 10.39
N GLY A 154 1.00 3.25 11.31
CA GLY A 154 0.80 3.11 12.76
C GLY A 154 1.28 1.77 13.34
N GLY A 155 2.13 1.03 12.61
CA GLY A 155 2.69 -0.23 13.08
C GLY A 155 3.52 -0.10 14.37
N PRO A 156 3.64 -1.18 15.16
CA PRO A 156 4.22 -1.13 16.51
C PRO A 156 5.74 -1.04 16.57
N ALA A 157 6.44 -1.30 15.45
CA ALA A 157 7.90 -1.41 15.41
C ALA A 157 8.58 -0.06 15.64
N LYS A 158 9.48 0.03 16.62
CA LYS A 158 10.34 1.21 16.83
C LYS A 158 11.76 0.91 16.35
N MET A 159 12.27 1.73 15.44
CA MET A 159 13.63 1.58 14.89
C MET A 159 14.46 2.83 15.17
N PRO A 160 15.00 2.98 16.40
CA PRO A 160 15.73 4.18 16.79
C PRO A 160 16.94 4.43 15.89
N GLU A 161 17.67 3.39 15.50
CA GLU A 161 18.86 3.51 14.64
C GLU A 161 18.54 4.12 13.26
N LEU A 162 17.42 3.72 12.66
CA LEU A 162 16.97 4.26 11.37
C LEU A 162 16.48 5.70 11.53
N ASN A 163 15.77 6.00 12.62
CA ASN A 163 15.34 7.35 12.96
C ASN A 163 16.54 8.30 13.16
N ASP A 164 17.62 7.83 13.77
CA ASP A 164 18.82 8.65 13.97
C ASP A 164 19.52 8.97 12.64
N LYS A 165 19.53 8.05 11.67
CA LYS A 165 20.03 8.34 10.32
C LYS A 165 19.16 9.39 9.61
N ILE A 166 17.84 9.31 9.76
CA ILE A 166 16.92 10.30 9.19
C ILE A 166 17.17 11.67 9.82
N ARG A 167 17.32 11.73 11.15
CA ARG A 167 17.63 12.96 11.89
C ARG A 167 18.86 13.68 11.35
N ARG A 168 19.93 12.94 11.05
CA ARG A 168 21.15 13.53 10.46
C ARG A 168 20.89 14.23 9.14
N LEU A 169 20.03 13.68 8.28
CA LEU A 169 19.66 14.34 7.02
C LEU A 169 18.69 15.50 7.24
N THR A 170 17.78 15.40 8.22
CA THR A 170 16.88 16.51 8.54
C THR A 170 17.61 17.69 9.17
N ASP A 171 18.67 17.44 9.94
CA ASP A 171 19.55 18.47 10.49
C ASP A 171 20.30 19.25 9.38
N MET A 172 20.45 18.63 8.19
CA MET A 172 20.98 19.25 6.98
C MET A 172 19.90 19.98 6.15
N GLY A 173 18.65 20.04 6.64
CA GLY A 173 17.54 20.73 5.99
C GLY A 173 16.72 19.89 5.01
N ILE A 174 16.97 18.57 4.93
CA ILE A 174 16.19 17.67 4.09
C ILE A 174 14.86 17.34 4.76
N GLU A 175 13.76 17.42 4.03
CA GLU A 175 12.43 17.05 4.54
C GLU A 175 12.40 15.57 4.96
N GLU A 176 11.74 15.26 6.08
CA GLU A 176 11.82 13.94 6.71
C GLU A 176 11.37 12.80 5.78
N HIS A 177 10.32 13.00 4.98
CA HIS A 177 9.90 12.02 3.99
C HIS A 177 11.00 11.75 2.96
N ASN A 178 11.59 12.80 2.40
CA ASN A 178 12.63 12.70 1.37
C ASN A 178 13.91 12.06 1.93
N ALA A 179 14.30 12.41 3.16
CA ALA A 179 15.40 11.76 3.86
C ALA A 179 15.16 10.25 4.01
N ARG A 180 13.93 9.86 4.41
CA ARG A 180 13.56 8.44 4.54
C ARG A 180 13.59 7.72 3.19
N VAL A 181 13.07 8.34 2.12
CA VAL A 181 13.09 7.76 0.76
C VAL A 181 14.51 7.56 0.26
N ALA A 182 15.38 8.56 0.42
CA ALA A 182 16.78 8.47 0.04
C ALA A 182 17.48 7.33 0.81
N LEU A 183 17.42 7.34 2.14
CA LEU A 183 18.02 6.28 2.96
C LEU A 183 17.46 4.89 2.61
N SER A 184 16.15 4.76 2.42
CA SER A 184 15.52 3.49 2.05
C SER A 184 16.02 2.96 0.70
N SER A 185 16.19 3.87 -0.28
CA SER A 185 16.66 3.54 -1.63
C SER A 185 18.14 3.12 -1.68
N TYR A 186 18.95 3.58 -0.72
CA TYR A 186 20.39 3.29 -0.65
C TYR A 186 20.75 2.35 0.51
N ASN A 187 19.86 1.44 0.89
CA ASN A 187 20.11 0.44 1.96
C ASN A 187 20.56 1.06 3.29
N TRP A 188 20.06 2.25 3.60
CA TRP A 188 20.39 3.03 4.79
C TRP A 188 21.88 3.38 4.93
N ASP A 189 22.60 3.42 3.81
CA ASP A 189 23.93 4.01 3.71
C ASP A 189 23.80 5.53 3.70
N LEU A 190 24.29 6.17 4.77
CA LEU A 190 24.16 7.61 4.96
C LEU A 190 25.02 8.39 3.94
N GLU A 191 26.21 7.91 3.62
CA GLU A 191 27.12 8.59 2.70
C GLU A 191 26.52 8.59 1.30
N ARG A 192 26.10 7.42 0.80
CA ARG A 192 25.46 7.29 -0.52
C ARG A 192 24.15 8.06 -0.64
N ALA A 193 23.32 8.01 0.41
CA ALA A 193 22.06 8.75 0.41
C ALA A 193 22.30 10.27 0.40
N THR A 194 23.32 10.74 1.12
CA THR A 194 23.72 12.15 1.14
C THR A 194 24.26 12.57 -0.23
N GLU A 195 25.19 11.81 -0.81
CA GLU A 195 25.74 12.09 -2.13
C GLU A 195 24.64 12.26 -3.18
N GLN A 196 23.64 11.36 -3.20
CA GLN A 196 22.53 11.47 -4.14
C GLN A 196 21.62 12.70 -3.89
N LEU A 197 21.44 13.10 -2.64
CA LEU A 197 20.56 14.23 -2.30
C LEU A 197 21.17 15.59 -2.69
N PHE A 198 22.51 15.67 -2.76
CA PHE A 198 23.24 16.90 -3.05
C PHE A 198 23.97 16.89 -4.41
N SER A 199 23.80 15.83 -5.21
CA SER A 199 24.22 15.75 -6.62
C SER A 199 23.21 16.41 -7.56
#